data_AF-A0A7Y6NQR7-F1
#
_entry.id   AF-A0A7Y6NQR7-F1
#
_cell.length_a   1.000
_cell.length_b   1.000
_cell.length_c   1.000
_cell.angle_alpha   90.00
_cell.angle_beta   90.00
_cell.angle_gamma   90.00
#
_symmetry.space_group_name_H-M   'P 1'
#
loop_
_entity.id
_entity.type
_entity.pdbx_description
1 polymer ?
#
loop_
_entity_poly.entity_id
_entity_poly.type
_entity_poly.pdbx_seq_one_letter_code
_entity_poly.pdbx_strand_id
1 'polypeptide(L)'
;MADDAVVLELAREIQRLAARVRELEAANVEPVVRPRDRAALSVLLPALEASAGGAFTSSEALQIARRHPDVAAALGSAEAATAPRLAKLLARTQGARIGGLRLVRGERANVGVLWEVRPV
;
A
#
# COMPACT_ATOMS: atom_id res chain seq x y z
N MET A 1 -21.36 40.68 10.52
CA MET A 1 -20.11 40.29 9.83
C MET A 1 -19.40 39.09 10.46
N ALA A 2 -19.86 38.53 11.60
CA ALA A 2 -19.25 37.33 12.21
C ALA A 2 -19.77 36.01 11.63
N ASP A 3 -20.99 35.98 11.06
CA ASP A 3 -21.62 34.76 10.55
C ASP A 3 -20.89 34.15 9.35
N ASP A 4 -20.42 34.96 8.40
CA ASP A 4 -19.78 34.45 7.19
C ASP A 4 -18.47 33.70 7.47
N ALA A 5 -17.72 34.12 8.50
CA ALA A 5 -16.49 33.46 8.91
C ALA A 5 -16.76 32.09 9.55
N VAL A 6 -17.81 32.00 10.37
CA VAL A 6 -18.25 30.75 11.00
C VAL A 6 -18.77 29.77 9.94
N VAL A 7 -19.55 30.26 8.97
CA VAL A 7 -20.06 29.46 7.86
C VAL A 7 -18.92 28.93 6.99
N LEU A 8 -17.89 29.74 6.72
CA LEU A 8 -16.73 29.32 5.93
C LEU A 8 -15.90 28.25 6.65
N GLU A 9 -15.70 28.39 7.96
CA GLU A 9 -14.96 27.41 8.77
C GLU A 9 -15.72 26.09 8.85
N LEU A 10 -17.04 26.14 9.06
CA LEU A 10 -17.90 24.97 9.08
C LEU A 10 -17.90 24.24 7.71
N ALA A 11 -17.92 24.99 6.61
CA ALA A 11 -17.85 24.42 5.27
C ALA A 11 -16.52 23.69 5.01
N ARG A 12 -15.39 24.25 5.48
CA ARG A 12 -14.08 23.59 5.39
C ARG A 12 -14.03 22.31 6.20
N GLU A 13 -14.59 22.32 7.41
CA GLU A 13 -14.59 21.13 8.26
C GLU A 13 -15.50 20.03 7.69
N ILE A 14 -16.66 20.38 7.13
CA ILE A 14 -17.53 19.45 6.40
C ILE A 14 -16.79 18.85 5.20
N GLN A 15 -16.06 19.65 4.42
CA GLN A 15 -15.28 19.16 3.30
C GLN A 15 -14.16 18.20 3.74
N ARG A 16 -13.48 18.52 4.85
CA ARG A 16 -12.42 17.68 5.43
C ARG A 16 -12.99 16.35 5.93
N LEU A 17 -14.11 16.37 6.64
CA LEU A 17 -14.79 15.16 7.11
C LEU A 17 -15.34 14.32 5.96
N ALA A 18 -15.92 14.94 4.93
CA ALA A 18 -16.40 14.22 3.75
C ALA A 18 -15.26 13.56 2.95
N ALA A 19 -14.09 14.21 2.86
CA ALA A 19 -12.90 13.60 2.30
C ALA A 19 -12.45 12.39 3.12
N ARG A 20 -12.47 12.52 4.46
CA ARG A 20 -12.10 11.43 5.37
C ARG A 20 -13.04 10.24 5.31
N VAL A 21 -14.35 10.46 5.20
CA VAL A 21 -15.34 9.38 5.02
C VAL A 21 -15.10 8.64 3.72
N ARG A 22 -14.87 9.35 2.61
CA ARG A 22 -14.55 8.70 1.32
C ARG A 22 -13.26 7.89 1.37
N GLU A 23 -12.23 8.37 2.07
CA GLU A 23 -11.01 7.60 2.30
C GLU A 23 -11.29 6.32 3.11
N LEU A 24 -12.11 6.42 4.16
CA LEU A 24 -12.47 5.27 4.99
C LEU A 24 -13.34 4.26 4.24
N GLU A 25 -14.29 4.72 3.42
CA GLU A 25 -15.12 3.88 2.56
C GLU A 25 -14.27 3.19 1.49
N ALA A 26 -13.37 3.92 0.82
CA ALA A 26 -12.41 3.35 -0.12
C ALA A 26 -11.47 2.34 0.57
N ALA A 27 -11.11 2.58 1.84
CA ALA A 27 -10.35 1.64 2.64
C ALA A 27 -11.18 0.44 3.11
N ASN A 28 -12.52 0.49 3.09
CA ASN A 28 -13.36 -0.63 3.55
C ASN A 28 -13.78 -1.57 2.41
N VAL A 29 -13.61 -1.14 1.15
CA VAL A 29 -13.78 -2.02 -0.01
C VAL A 29 -12.52 -2.88 -0.16
N GLU A 30 -12.65 -4.16 0.15
CA GLU A 30 -11.60 -5.15 -0.12
C GLU A 30 -11.39 -5.26 -1.65
N PRO A 31 -10.19 -5.01 -2.18
CA PRO A 31 -9.95 -5.12 -3.61
C PRO A 31 -10.13 -6.57 -4.09
N VAL A 32 -10.65 -6.73 -5.31
CA VAL A 32 -10.73 -8.06 -5.95
C VAL A 32 -9.34 -8.49 -6.38
N VAL A 33 -8.69 -9.31 -5.55
CA VAL A 33 -7.35 -9.85 -5.83
C VAL A 33 -7.47 -11.16 -6.61
N ARG A 34 -6.85 -11.22 -7.79
CA ARG A 34 -6.80 -12.43 -8.60
C ARG A 34 -6.08 -13.56 -7.83
N PRO A 35 -6.47 -14.83 -8.00
CA PRO A 35 -5.83 -15.95 -7.28
C PRO A 35 -4.30 -15.97 -7.43
N ARG A 36 -3.81 -15.66 -8.63
CA ARG A 36 -2.39 -15.53 -8.93
C ARG A 36 -1.70 -14.42 -8.14
N ASP A 37 -2.30 -13.24 -8.08
CA ASP A 37 -1.75 -12.09 -7.35
C ASP A 37 -1.77 -12.38 -5.84
N ARG A 38 -2.79 -13.08 -5.34
CA ARG A 38 -2.90 -13.52 -3.95
C ARG A 38 -1.77 -14.50 -3.59
N ALA A 39 -1.54 -15.52 -4.42
CA ALA A 39 -0.47 -16.50 -4.21
C ALA A 39 0.93 -15.85 -4.24
N ALA A 40 1.13 -14.88 -5.13
CA ALA A 40 2.37 -14.10 -5.18
C ALA A 40 2.59 -13.31 -3.87
N LEU A 41 1.57 -12.57 -3.43
CA LEU A 41 1.68 -11.71 -2.26
C LEU A 41 1.70 -12.47 -0.94
N SER A 42 1.12 -13.66 -0.85
CA SER A 42 1.21 -14.49 0.36
C SER A 42 2.64 -14.95 0.67
N VAL A 43 3.52 -14.97 -0.34
CA VAL A 43 4.94 -15.26 -0.15
C VAL A 43 5.75 -13.96 -0.04
N LEU A 44 5.43 -12.97 -0.88
CA LEU A 44 6.20 -11.74 -0.97
C LEU A 44 6.06 -10.83 0.26
N LEU A 45 4.84 -10.65 0.80
CA LEU A 45 4.60 -9.71 1.89
C LEU A 45 5.31 -10.09 3.19
N PRO A 46 5.26 -11.36 3.67
CA PRO A 46 6.00 -11.75 4.86
C PRO A 46 7.51 -11.58 4.72
N ALA A 47 8.07 -11.90 3.54
CA ALA A 47 9.51 -11.76 3.28
C ALA A 47 9.95 -10.28 3.29
N LEU A 48 9.12 -9.39 2.73
CA LEU A 48 9.36 -7.94 2.76
C LEU A 48 9.11 -7.33 4.14
N GLU A 49 8.11 -7.80 4.88
CA GLU A 49 7.88 -7.38 6.26
C GLU A 49 9.10 -7.70 7.14
N ALA A 50 9.58 -8.94 7.09
CA ALA A 50 10.73 -9.40 7.85
C ALA A 50 12.03 -8.66 7.48
N SER A 51 12.20 -8.26 6.21
CA SER A 51 13.44 -7.65 5.71
C SER A 51 13.44 -6.11 5.75
N ALA A 52 12.28 -5.47 5.54
CA ALA A 52 12.14 -4.01 5.43
C ALA A 52 11.52 -3.35 6.67
N GLY A 53 11.09 -4.13 7.67
CA GLY A 53 10.39 -3.60 8.85
C GLY A 53 8.98 -3.07 8.51
N GLY A 54 8.35 -3.64 7.48
CA GLY A 54 6.96 -3.33 7.12
C GLY A 54 6.74 -2.07 6.29
N ALA A 55 7.77 -1.29 5.92
CA ALA A 55 7.63 -0.16 5.01
C ALA A 55 8.74 -0.13 3.95
N PHE A 56 8.38 -0.01 2.67
CA PHE A 56 9.33 -0.03 1.56
C PHE A 56 8.80 0.67 0.30
N THR A 57 9.73 1.18 -0.51
CA THR A 57 9.49 1.54 -1.91
C THR A 57 9.73 0.34 -2.82
N SER A 58 9.20 0.38 -4.05
CA SER A 58 9.49 -0.66 -5.06
C SER A 58 10.99 -0.81 -5.32
N SER A 59 11.75 0.28 -5.25
CA SER A 59 13.20 0.27 -5.45
C SER A 59 13.93 -0.40 -4.28
N GLU A 60 13.54 -0.10 -3.04
CA GLU A 60 14.09 -0.73 -1.84
C GLU A 60 13.81 -2.24 -1.83
N ALA A 61 12.58 -2.66 -2.17
CA ALA A 61 12.23 -4.08 -2.28
C ALA A 61 13.15 -4.83 -3.26
N LEU A 62 13.50 -4.22 -4.40
CA LEU A 62 14.45 -4.81 -5.34
C LEU A 62 15.90 -4.79 -4.83
N GLN A 63 16.29 -3.79 -4.04
CA GLN A 63 17.60 -3.78 -3.39
C GLN A 63 17.71 -4.86 -2.31
N ILE A 64 16.66 -5.05 -1.52
CA ILE A 64 16.55 -6.14 -0.54
C ILE A 64 16.69 -7.48 -1.25
N ALA A 65 16.01 -7.69 -2.38
CA ALA A 65 16.12 -8.91 -3.17
C ALA A 65 17.56 -9.26 -3.59
N ARG A 66 18.46 -8.28 -3.73
CA ARG A 66 19.89 -8.55 -4.03
C ARG A 66 20.64 -9.20 -2.87
N ARG A 67 20.14 -9.06 -1.64
CA ARG A 67 20.77 -9.54 -0.40
C ARG A 67 19.97 -10.66 0.27
N HIS A 68 18.71 -10.83 -0.12
CA HIS A 68 17.76 -11.77 0.46
C HIS A 68 17.23 -12.71 -0.65
N PRO A 69 17.79 -13.92 -0.79
CA PRO A 69 17.43 -14.87 -1.86
C PRO A 69 15.96 -15.29 -1.83
N ASP A 70 15.36 -15.35 -0.65
CA ASP A 70 13.94 -15.59 -0.41
C ASP A 70 13.06 -14.50 -1.03
N VAL A 71 13.42 -13.23 -0.84
CA VAL A 71 12.74 -12.09 -1.48
C VAL A 71 12.91 -12.12 -3.00
N ALA A 72 14.11 -12.46 -3.49
CA ALA A 72 14.36 -12.62 -4.93
C ALA A 72 13.51 -13.73 -5.56
N ALA A 73 13.42 -14.89 -4.91
CA ALA A 73 12.61 -16.02 -5.36
C ALA A 73 11.11 -15.66 -5.37
N ALA A 74 10.62 -14.97 -4.34
CA ALA A 74 9.25 -14.49 -4.25
C ALA A 74 8.92 -13.47 -5.36
N LEU A 75 9.82 -12.54 -5.66
CA LEU A 75 9.65 -11.60 -6.77
C LEU A 75 9.68 -12.30 -8.13
N GLY A 76 10.50 -13.34 -8.27
CA GLY A 76 10.57 -14.17 -9.48
C GLY A 76 9.25 -14.91 -9.75
N SER A 77 8.73 -15.61 -8.73
CA SER A 77 7.46 -16.36 -8.84
C SER A 77 6.26 -15.44 -9.07
N ALA A 78 6.31 -14.22 -8.52
CA ALA A 78 5.32 -13.17 -8.72
C ALA A 78 5.40 -12.48 -10.11
N GLU A 79 6.38 -12.80 -10.95
CA GLU A 79 6.76 -12.04 -12.15
C GLU A 79 6.99 -10.53 -11.86
N ALA A 80 7.38 -10.19 -10.63
CA ALA A 80 7.52 -8.84 -10.12
C ALA A 80 9.00 -8.40 -9.96
N ALA A 81 9.95 -9.10 -10.60
CA ALA A 81 11.39 -8.84 -10.50
C ALA A 81 11.87 -7.49 -11.11
N THR A 82 10.96 -6.60 -11.49
CA THR A 82 11.28 -5.25 -11.99
C THR A 82 10.40 -4.21 -11.30
N ALA A 83 10.92 -2.98 -11.14
CA ALA A 83 10.22 -1.93 -10.38
C ALA A 83 8.82 -1.61 -10.96
N PRO A 84 8.63 -1.51 -12.29
CA PRO A 84 7.31 -1.27 -12.85
C PRO A 84 6.34 -2.44 -12.64
N ARG A 85 6.80 -3.69 -12.69
CA ARG A 85 5.95 -4.86 -12.48
C ARG A 85 5.53 -4.99 -11.02
N LEU A 86 6.48 -4.79 -10.10
CA LEU A 86 6.19 -4.74 -8.67
C LEU A 86 5.21 -3.62 -8.32
N ALA A 87 5.44 -2.40 -8.82
CA ALA A 87 4.53 -1.28 -8.58
C ALA A 87 3.11 -1.56 -9.09
N LYS A 88 2.96 -2.19 -10.26
CA LYS A 88 1.66 -2.62 -10.79
C LYS A 88 1.01 -3.71 -9.94
N LEU A 89 1.76 -4.69 -9.47
CA LEU A 89 1.24 -5.73 -8.58
C LEU A 89 0.69 -5.11 -7.29
N LEU A 90 1.48 -4.27 -6.63
CA LEU A 90 1.11 -3.61 -5.38
C LEU A 90 -0.08 -2.66 -5.57
N ALA A 91 -0.11 -1.88 -6.64
CA ALA A 91 -1.24 -0.98 -6.94
C ALA A 91 -2.56 -1.73 -7.16
N ARG A 92 -2.56 -2.87 -7.86
CA ARG A 92 -3.77 -3.67 -8.08
C ARG A 92 -4.28 -4.36 -6.81
N THR A 93 -3.43 -4.48 -5.80
CA THR A 93 -3.71 -5.23 -4.56
C THR A 93 -3.67 -4.34 -3.33
N GLN A 94 -3.59 -3.02 -3.53
CA GLN A 94 -3.66 -2.03 -2.47
C GLN A 94 -4.96 -2.21 -1.68
N GLY A 95 -4.85 -2.29 -0.37
CA GLY A 95 -5.96 -2.50 0.56
C GLY A 95 -6.31 -3.97 0.79
N ALA A 96 -5.71 -4.91 0.06
CA ALA A 96 -5.98 -6.34 0.21
C ALA A 96 -5.47 -6.88 1.54
N ARG A 97 -6.24 -7.81 2.12
CA ARG A 97 -5.86 -8.64 3.25
C ARG A 97 -5.35 -9.99 2.76
N ILE A 98 -4.09 -10.30 3.07
CA ILE A 98 -3.40 -11.51 2.63
C ILE A 98 -2.58 -12.04 3.80
N GLY A 99 -2.94 -13.22 4.32
CA GLY A 99 -2.19 -13.86 5.41
C GLY A 99 -2.17 -13.06 6.71
N GLY A 100 -3.26 -12.34 7.04
CA GLY A 100 -3.31 -11.46 8.22
C GLY A 100 -2.58 -10.12 8.05
N LEU A 101 -2.01 -9.86 6.87
CA LEU A 101 -1.34 -8.62 6.53
C LEU A 101 -2.19 -7.79 5.57
N ARG A 102 -2.07 -6.47 5.68
CA ARG A 102 -2.71 -5.50 4.80
C ARG A 102 -1.67 -4.65 4.10
N LEU A 103 -1.79 -4.56 2.78
CA LEU A 103 -0.97 -3.65 1.98
C LEU A 103 -1.63 -2.27 1.94
N VAL A 104 -0.93 -1.25 2.40
CA VAL A 104 -1.36 0.15 2.40
C VAL A 104 -0.40 0.96 1.55
N ARG A 105 -0.97 1.85 0.74
CA ARG A 105 -0.18 2.84 0.02
C ARG A 105 -0.05 4.09 0.88
N GLY A 106 1.17 4.45 1.22
CA GLY A 106 1.53 5.72 1.84
C GLY A 106 2.08 6.71 0.81
N GLU A 107 2.18 7.95 1.23
CA GLU A 107 2.88 9.01 0.50
C GLU A 107 3.99 9.56 1.37
N ARG A 108 5.20 9.64 0.83
CA ARG A 108 6.34 10.29 1.48
C ARG A 108 6.92 11.31 0.52
N ALA A 109 6.98 12.57 0.98
CA ALA A 109 7.50 13.67 0.18
C ALA A 109 8.89 13.31 -0.39
N ASN A 110 9.08 13.52 -1.70
CA ASN A 110 10.33 13.32 -2.44
C ASN A 110 10.87 11.87 -2.53
N VAL A 111 10.13 10.84 -2.09
CA VAL A 111 10.61 9.44 -2.09
C VAL A 111 9.80 8.53 -3.03
N GLY A 112 8.73 9.06 -3.65
CA GLY A 112 7.84 8.29 -4.51
C GLY A 112 6.76 7.57 -3.71
N VAL A 113 6.26 6.44 -4.23
CA VAL A 113 5.21 5.65 -3.56
C VAL A 113 5.83 4.79 -2.47
N LEU A 114 5.41 5.04 -1.23
CA LEU A 114 5.74 4.20 -0.08
C LEU A 114 4.66 3.12 0.07
N TRP A 115 5.07 1.88 0.27
CA TRP A 115 4.20 0.77 0.60
C TRP A 115 4.41 0.40 2.06
N GLU A 116 3.32 0.15 2.75
CA GLU A 116 3.33 -0.31 4.13
C GLU A 116 2.56 -1.62 4.23
N VAL A 117 3.13 -2.57 4.96
CA VAL A 117 2.54 -3.85 5.32
C VAL A 117 2.20 -3.75 6.79
N ARG A 118 0.91 -3.85 7.12
CA ARG A 118 0.42 -3.74 8.49
C ARG A 118 -0.34 -5.00 8.88
N PRO A 119 -0.22 -5.49 10.13
CA PRO A 119 -1.10 -6.54 10.61
C PRO A 119 -2.56 -6.05 10.62
N VAL A 120 -3.50 -6.95 10.31
CA VAL A 120 -4.96 -6.74 10.37
C VAL A 120 -5.48 -7.15 11.73
#